data_AF-A0A0L7RHI8-F1
#
_entry.id   AF-A0A0L7RHI8-F1
#
_cell.length_a   1.000
_cell.length_b   1.000
_cell.length_c   1.000
_cell.angle_alpha   90.00
_cell.angle_beta   90.00
_cell.angle_gamma   90.00
#
_symmetry.space_group_name_H-M   'P 1'
#
loop_
_entity.id
_entity.type
_entity.pdbx_description
1 polymer ?
#
loop_
_entity_poly.entity_id
_entity_poly.type
_entity_poly.pdbx_seq_one_letter_code
_entity_poly.pdbx_strand_id
1 'polypeptide(L)'
;MHKKLSVEQPILVNRKGPILIRDNVHPHVSQFAIRKTHELGYETLKYPPYSTFVEFIHSRTPDFYCNGIGTLAKRWEKCIESNEK
;
A
#
# COMPACT_ATOMS: atom_id res chain seq x y z
N MET A 1 12.90 -17.48 4.74
CA MET A 1 11.58 -17.48 4.08
C MET A 1 10.51 -17.78 5.12
N HIS A 2 9.43 -17.00 5.17
CA HIS A 2 8.39 -17.15 6.20
C HIS A 2 7.63 -18.46 6.00
N LYS A 3 7.75 -19.40 6.94
CA LYS A 3 7.16 -20.76 6.87
C LYS A 3 5.64 -20.72 6.68
N LYS A 4 4.96 -19.75 7.29
CA LYS A 4 3.50 -19.60 7.24
C LYS A 4 2.98 -19.25 5.84
N LEU A 5 3.72 -18.42 5.10
CA LEU A 5 3.34 -18.01 3.74
C LEU A 5 3.42 -19.17 2.73
N SER A 6 4.33 -20.12 2.95
CA SER A 6 4.49 -21.32 2.11
C SER A 6 3.33 -22.31 2.25
N VAL A 7 2.66 -22.32 3.40
CA VAL A 7 1.51 -23.19 3.65
C VAL A 7 0.24 -22.59 3.03
N GLU A 8 0.02 -21.28 3.25
CA GLU A 8 -1.21 -20.62 2.83
C GLU A 8 -1.25 -20.29 1.32
N GLN A 9 -0.11 -19.89 0.74
CA GLN A 9 -0.06 -19.45 -0.66
C GLN A 9 1.19 -19.97 -1.40
N PRO A 10 1.30 -21.30 -1.63
CA PRO A 10 2.47 -21.93 -2.24
C PRO A 10 2.78 -21.44 -3.66
N ILE A 11 1.77 -20.93 -4.38
CA ILE A 11 1.91 -20.35 -5.72
C ILE A 11 2.70 -19.04 -5.68
N LEU A 12 2.51 -18.21 -4.64
CA LEU A 12 3.25 -16.96 -4.49
C LEU A 12 4.72 -17.20 -4.15
N VAL A 13 5.01 -18.24 -3.37
CA VAL A 13 6.38 -18.57 -2.93
C VAL A 13 7.24 -19.10 -4.08
N ASN A 14 6.65 -19.84 -5.02
CA ASN A 14 7.37 -20.43 -6.15
C ASN A 14 7.31 -19.59 -7.44
N ARG A 15 6.63 -18.44 -7.42
CA ARG A 15 6.45 -17.60 -8.60
C ARG A 15 7.78 -16.96 -9.01
N LYS A 16 8.19 -17.18 -10.26
CA LYS A 16 9.25 -16.42 -10.93
C LYS A 16 8.62 -15.22 -11.64
N GLY A 17 8.55 -14.09 -10.96
CA GLY A 17 8.06 -12.83 -11.55
C GLY A 17 7.60 -11.81 -10.51
N PRO A 18 7.59 -10.51 -10.84
CA PRO A 18 7.19 -9.46 -9.90
C PRO A 18 5.74 -9.66 -9.45
N ILE A 19 5.48 -9.32 -8.18
CA ILE A 19 4.15 -9.26 -7.58
C ILE A 19 3.85 -7.77 -7.38
N LEU A 20 2.84 -7.28 -8.08
CA LEU A 20 2.36 -5.92 -7.90
C LEU A 20 1.40 -5.89 -6.71
N ILE A 21 1.83 -5.25 -5.61
CA ILE A 21 0.97 -4.94 -4.49
C ILE A 21 0.34 -3.57 -4.79
N ARG A 22 -0.99 -3.53 -4.91
CA ARG A 22 -1.76 -2.29 -5.04
C ARG A 22 -2.63 -2.16 -3.80
N ASP A 23 -2.74 -0.95 -3.25
CA ASP A 23 -3.74 -0.69 -2.22
C ASP A 23 -5.15 -0.87 -2.80
N ASN A 24 -6.04 -1.50 -2.03
CA ASN A 24 -7.46 -1.64 -2.35
C ASN A 24 -8.24 -0.31 -2.29
N VAL A 25 -7.55 0.81 -2.09
CA VAL A 25 -8.16 2.14 -2.07
C VAL A 25 -8.29 2.62 -3.51
N HIS A 26 -9.41 2.26 -4.12
CA HIS A 26 -9.94 3.04 -5.23
C HIS A 26 -10.00 4.51 -4.75
N PRO A 27 -9.45 5.50 -5.46
CA PRO A 27 -9.72 6.87 -5.08
C PRO A 27 -11.24 7.04 -5.12
N HIS A 28 -11.85 7.51 -4.03
CA HIS A 28 -13.26 7.90 -4.02
C HIS A 28 -13.43 9.17 -4.89
N VAL A 29 -13.19 9.03 -6.20
CA VAL A 29 -13.37 10.09 -7.20
C VAL A 29 -14.79 10.11 -7.75
N SER A 30 -15.68 9.21 -7.28
CA SER A 30 -17.10 9.35 -7.58
C SER A 30 -17.58 10.70 -7.03
N GLN A 31 -18.08 11.54 -7.93
CA GLN A 31 -18.62 12.87 -7.60
C GLN A 31 -19.68 12.80 -6.50
N PHE A 32 -20.40 11.66 -6.41
CA PHE A 32 -21.37 11.39 -5.35
C PHE A 32 -20.71 11.25 -3.97
N ALA A 33 -19.59 10.53 -3.88
CA ALA A 33 -18.86 10.36 -2.62
C ALA A 33 -18.28 11.70 -2.14
N ILE A 34 -17.72 12.50 -3.06
CA ILE A 34 -17.17 13.83 -2.77
C ILE A 34 -18.27 14.80 -2.28
N ARG A 35 -19.44 14.80 -2.94
CA ARG A 35 -20.58 15.62 -2.49
C ARG A 35 -21.02 15.23 -1.09
N LYS A 36 -21.18 13.94 -0.83
CA LYS A 36 -21.67 13.44 0.46
C LYS A 36 -20.69 13.70 1.60
N THR A 37 -19.38 13.64 1.36
CA THR A 37 -18.37 14.01 2.38
C THR A 37 -18.40 15.49 2.70
N HIS A 38 -18.62 16.36 1.71
CA HIS A 38 -18.79 17.80 1.93
C HIS A 38 -20.08 18.10 2.71
N GLU A 39 -21.20 17.46 2.36
CA GLU A 39 -22.47 17.58 3.09
C GLU A 39 -22.36 17.16 4.56
N LEU A 40 -21.52 16.16 4.86
CA LEU A 40 -21.27 15.66 6.22
C LEU A 40 -20.20 16.45 6.99
N GLY A 41 -19.63 17.51 6.41
CA GLY A 41 -18.67 18.39 7.08
C GLY A 41 -17.24 17.85 7.18
N TYR A 42 -16.88 16.83 6.40
CA TYR A 42 -15.51 16.32 6.35
C TYR A 42 -14.67 17.15 5.36
N GLU A 43 -13.53 17.68 5.82
CA GLU A 43 -12.54 18.27 4.91
C GLU A 43 -11.89 17.18 4.05
N THR A 44 -12.03 17.32 2.74
CA THR A 44 -11.31 16.47 1.79
C THR A 44 -9.86 16.93 1.74
N LEU A 45 -8.95 16.12 2.27
CA LEU A 45 -7.52 16.32 2.08
C LEU A 45 -7.27 16.33 0.57
N LYS A 46 -6.79 17.45 0.02
CA LYS A 46 -6.42 17.51 -1.41
C LYS A 46 -5.37 16.44 -1.65
N TYR A 47 -5.74 15.40 -2.39
CA TYR A 47 -4.77 14.46 -2.88
C TYR A 47 -3.74 15.27 -3.69
N PRO A 48 -2.44 14.98 -3.52
CA PRO A 48 -1.43 15.56 -4.38
C PRO A 48 -1.88 15.34 -5.84
N PRO A 49 -1.88 16.37 -6.69
CA PRO A 49 -2.22 16.18 -8.09
C PRO A 49 -1.32 15.07 -8.64
N TYR A 50 -1.87 14.23 -9.53
CA TYR A 50 -1.17 13.04 -10.05
C TYR A 50 0.27 13.33 -10.49
N SER A 51 0.52 14.53 -11.04
CA SER A 51 1.85 15.05 -11.37
C SER A 51 2.83 15.06 -10.19
N THR A 52 2.42 15.58 -9.02
CA THR A 52 3.27 15.64 -7.82
C THR A 52 3.62 14.26 -7.26
N PHE A 53 2.71 13.29 -7.38
CA PHE A 53 3.01 11.91 -7.01
C PHE A 53 4.05 11.31 -7.97
N VAL A 54 3.89 11.53 -9.27
CA VAL A 54 4.84 11.05 -10.29
C VAL A 54 6.22 11.70 -10.11
N GLU A 55 6.29 13.00 -9.86
CA GLU A 55 7.53 13.72 -9.55
C GLU A 55 8.20 13.17 -8.28
N PHE A 56 7.41 12.92 -7.24
CA PHE A 56 7.92 12.30 -6.02
C PHE A 56 8.55 10.94 -6.33
N ILE A 57 7.85 10.06 -7.06
CA ILE A 57 8.35 8.74 -7.44
C ILE A 57 9.62 8.87 -8.28
N HIS A 58 9.64 9.73 -9.30
CA HIS A 58 10.85 9.95 -10.13
C HIS A 58 12.03 10.53 -9.36
N SER A 59 11.78 11.26 -8.26
CA SER A 59 12.84 11.81 -7.41
C SER A 59 13.50 10.78 -6.49
N ARG A 60 12.98 9.55 -6.40
CA ARG A 60 13.52 8.51 -5.51
C ARG A 60 14.59 7.67 -6.20
N THR A 61 15.58 7.22 -5.42
CA THR A 61 16.60 6.28 -5.90
C THR A 61 16.10 4.83 -5.84
N PRO A 62 16.70 3.88 -6.58
CA PRO A 62 16.38 2.46 -6.45
C PRO A 62 16.45 1.94 -5.01
N ASP A 63 17.45 2.40 -4.24
CA ASP A 63 17.63 2.02 -2.82
C ASP A 63 16.45 2.40 -1.93
N PHE A 64 15.74 3.49 -2.25
CA PHE A 64 14.53 3.88 -1.52
C PHE A 64 13.48 2.74 -1.56
N TYR A 65 13.28 2.15 -2.73
CA TYR A 65 12.33 1.04 -2.90
C TYR A 65 12.84 -0.25 -2.26
N CYS A 66 14.12 -0.57 -2.47
CA CYS A 66 14.74 -1.75 -1.87
C CYS A 66 14.65 -1.72 -0.34
N ASN A 67 14.97 -0.57 0.27
CA ASN A 67 14.86 -0.38 1.72
C ASN A 67 13.40 -0.45 2.18
N GLY A 68 12.49 0.24 1.48
CA GLY A 68 11.06 0.21 1.81
C GLY A 68 10.51 -1.22 1.82
N ILE A 69 10.74 -1.98 0.76
CA ILE A 69 10.32 -3.38 0.63
C ILE A 69 10.98 -4.26 1.70
N GLY A 70 12.28 -4.08 1.95
CA GLY A 70 13.02 -4.83 2.97
C GLY A 70 12.46 -4.66 4.39
N THR A 71 11.79 -3.54 4.68
CA THR A 71 11.15 -3.31 5.98
C THR A 71 9.76 -3.93 6.13
N LEU A 72 9.12 -4.41 5.05
CA LEU A 72 7.74 -4.94 5.10
C LEU A 72 7.62 -6.16 6.02
N ALA A 73 8.59 -7.08 5.98
CA ALA A 73 8.58 -8.26 6.84
C ALA A 73 8.50 -7.90 8.33
N LYS A 74 9.33 -6.93 8.77
CA LYS A 74 9.32 -6.43 10.16
C LYS A 74 7.99 -5.76 10.54
N ARG A 75 7.38 -5.02 9.60
CA ARG A 75 6.09 -4.36 9.84
C ARG A 75 4.95 -5.38 9.98
N TRP A 76 4.97 -6.44 9.18
CA TRP A 76 3.99 -7.52 9.28
C TRP A 76 4.12 -8.32 10.57
N GLU A 77 5.34 -8.62 11.01
CA GLU A 77 5.58 -9.25 12.32
C GLU A 77 4.94 -8.43 13.45
N LYS A 78 5.21 -7.12 13.48
CA LYS A 78 4.60 -6.22 14.47
C LYS A 78 3.06 -6.20 14.41
N CYS A 79 2.49 -6.30 13.21
CA CYS A 79 1.04 -6.31 13.03
C CYS A 79 0.39 -7.60 13.56
N ILE A 80 1.06 -8.74 13.37
CA ILE A 80 0.64 -10.03 13.91
C ILE A 80 0.70 -10.00 15.45
N GLU A 81 1.83 -9.57 16.00
CA GLU A 81 2.03 -9.44 17.45
C GLU A 81 1.00 -8.51 18.13
N SER A 82 0.54 -7.48 17.41
CA SER A 82 -0.45 -6.54 17.94
C SER A 82 -1.88 -7.11 17.95
N ASN A 83 -2.17 -8.12 17.11
CA ASN A 83 -3.48 -8.76 17.05
C ASN A 83 -3.62 -9.96 18.01
N GLU A 84 -2.52 -10.42 18.60
CA GLU A 84 -2.50 -11.49 19.61
C GLU A 84 -2.54 -10.96 21.06
N LYS A 85 -2.70 -9.63 21.23
CA LYS A 85 -3.01 -8.97 22.51
C LYS A 85 -4.48 -8.57 22.58
#